data_AF-A0A254RBN8-F1
#
_entry.id   AF-A0A254RBN8-F1
#
_cell.length_a   1.000
_cell.length_b   1.000
_cell.length_c   1.000
_cell.angle_alpha   90.00
_cell.angle_beta   90.00
_cell.angle_gamma   90.00
#
_symmetry.space_group_name_H-M   'P 1'
#
loop_
_entity.id
_entity.type
_entity.pdbx_description
1 polymer ?
#
loop_
_entity_poly.entity_id
_entity_poly.type
_entity_poly.pdbx_seq_one_letter_code
_entity_poly.pdbx_strand_id
1 'polypeptide(L)'
;MISALRKIFDGTLVAGTVIAISMAGATLSACSGEDGADGINGKDAPEVNVDSLANVLREEITGTLWDSLYAEPYVDTVYNILFDNAFATAWMDSVRDALLDSLKTADYDSLYEKLYDSVYADIYSQTAIRTLDAFIWTAKEDIYGAFANLYPIMYENYTSEGKSAPQPLSVVVRNECEPGNPKVPCRWKKIMVKAWIEGFTDTATVTGNVNPDTTVVLAPSFKFDNDALLELTAPKKASYQVRVYALENDHEIQFFASSEPTTIHPMQINGAELINIPNRDWYDGVWITPNMDSIPAILDEVAALLPDETLKVYQKYSEDETISQSAQRVVKAVFDVLHKRGIKYIENDGAGSRGQKIDYPITVLRSKQAVCNEFSFLMASVLEAIGFEVYIVNIPSHMFIGWASEKGTKTLGFIETTMLAHENATFADAYNSGIDKFNAEQESGRFESGESNIVFLQDVRKYGITPNEIP
;
A
#
# COMPACT_ATOMS: atom_id res chain seq x y z
N MET A 1 -5.13 99.30 4.31
CA MET A 1 -5.34 100.44 3.39
C MET A 1 -5.69 99.82 2.03
N ILE A 2 -6.98 99.57 1.82
CA ILE A 2 -7.77 100.18 0.73
C ILE A 2 -7.52 99.51 -0.63
N SER A 3 -8.61 98.98 -1.21
CA SER A 3 -8.81 98.71 -2.65
C SER A 3 -8.04 97.49 -3.21
N ALA A 4 -8.62 96.46 -3.84
CA ALA A 4 -9.90 96.26 -4.55
C ALA A 4 -10.05 94.73 -4.73
N LEU A 5 -11.14 94.02 -4.44
CA LEU A 5 -12.54 94.12 -4.90
C LEU A 5 -12.71 94.41 -6.40
N ARG A 6 -13.12 93.37 -7.15
CA ARG A 6 -14.06 93.32 -8.29
C ARG A 6 -13.55 92.81 -9.63
N LYS A 7 -14.39 91.92 -10.17
CA LYS A 7 -14.59 91.49 -11.56
C LYS A 7 -13.52 90.51 -12.07
N ILE A 8 -13.87 89.35 -12.63
CA ILE A 8 -14.94 89.12 -13.63
C ILE A 8 -15.63 87.77 -13.37
N PHE A 9 -16.94 87.84 -13.11
CA PHE A 9 -17.92 86.83 -13.47
C PHE A 9 -18.31 87.10 -14.93
N ASP A 10 -18.31 86.07 -15.77
CA ASP A 10 -19.17 85.86 -16.95
C ASP A 10 -18.89 84.43 -17.41
N GLY A 11 -19.72 83.45 -17.02
CA GLY A 11 -20.81 82.90 -17.86
C GLY A 11 -20.30 81.62 -18.53
N THR A 12 -20.95 80.45 -18.54
CA THR A 12 -22.35 80.11 -18.38
C THR A 12 -22.43 78.60 -18.12
N LEU A 13 -23.30 78.20 -17.19
CA LEU A 13 -23.67 76.83 -16.86
C LEU A 13 -24.73 76.34 -17.85
N VAL A 14 -24.59 75.16 -18.49
CA VAL A 14 -25.73 74.26 -18.80
C VAL A 14 -25.28 72.78 -18.89
N ALA A 15 -25.70 72.02 -17.87
CA ALA A 15 -26.25 70.66 -17.82
C ALA A 15 -25.57 69.42 -18.47
N GLY A 16 -25.51 68.35 -17.67
CA GLY A 16 -26.07 67.05 -18.08
C GLY A 16 -25.12 65.84 -18.01
N THR A 17 -25.16 65.13 -16.89
CA THR A 17 -24.56 63.81 -16.60
C THR A 17 -24.96 62.71 -17.61
N VAL A 18 -24.06 61.75 -17.88
CA VAL A 18 -24.25 60.27 -17.79
C VAL A 18 -23.03 59.55 -18.38
N ILE A 19 -22.41 58.69 -17.56
CA ILE A 19 -21.39 57.71 -17.95
C ILE A 19 -22.11 56.48 -18.51
N ALA A 20 -21.69 56.00 -19.68
CA ALA A 20 -22.05 54.68 -20.21
C ALA A 20 -20.80 54.03 -20.83
N ILE A 21 -20.42 52.89 -20.26
CA ILE A 21 -19.42 51.95 -20.78
C ILE A 21 -20.14 51.01 -21.76
N SER A 22 -19.59 50.78 -22.95
CA SER A 22 -19.98 49.65 -23.81
C SER A 22 -18.76 48.91 -24.34
N MET A 23 -18.70 47.62 -24.01
CA MET A 23 -17.82 46.62 -24.62
C MET A 23 -18.53 45.98 -25.83
N ALA A 24 -17.77 45.74 -26.90
CA ALA A 24 -18.02 44.72 -27.91
C ALA A 24 -16.65 44.07 -28.17
N GLY A 25 -16.43 42.76 -28.28
CA GLY A 25 -17.30 41.62 -28.54
C GLY A 25 -16.52 40.74 -29.52
N ALA A 26 -15.99 39.60 -29.07
CA ALA A 26 -15.44 38.57 -29.95
C ALA A 26 -15.60 37.19 -29.31
N THR A 27 -16.43 36.37 -29.93
CA THR A 27 -16.65 34.96 -29.64
C THR A 27 -15.65 34.10 -30.43
N LEU A 28 -15.07 33.07 -29.80
CA LEU A 28 -14.32 32.02 -30.47
C LEU A 28 -14.91 30.66 -30.10
N SER A 29 -15.36 29.94 -31.13
CA SER A 29 -15.73 28.53 -31.10
C SER A 29 -14.59 27.74 -31.72
N ALA A 30 -14.21 26.61 -31.11
CA ALA A 30 -13.24 25.68 -31.65
C ALA A 30 -13.90 24.30 -31.83
N CYS A 31 -13.91 23.80 -33.06
CA CYS A 31 -14.05 22.38 -33.35
C CYS A 31 -12.75 21.92 -34.00
N SER A 32 -12.20 20.83 -33.49
CA SER A 32 -11.07 20.08 -34.04
C SER A 32 -11.56 19.05 -35.06
N GLY A 33 -10.81 18.88 -36.14
CA GLY A 33 -10.94 17.78 -37.10
C GLY A 33 -9.57 17.45 -37.66
N GLU A 34 -9.20 16.17 -37.56
CA GLU A 34 -8.01 15.53 -38.09
C GLU A 34 -8.03 15.54 -39.64
N ASP A 35 -6.85 15.40 -40.24
CA ASP A 35 -6.52 15.41 -41.68
C ASP A 35 -6.17 16.79 -42.28
N GLY A 36 -4.86 17.08 -42.30
CA GLY A 36 -4.29 18.31 -42.85
C GLY A 36 -4.39 18.44 -44.38
N ALA A 37 -4.84 19.62 -44.83
CA ALA A 37 -4.63 20.35 -46.10
C ALA A 37 -5.91 21.19 -46.38
N ASP A 38 -5.97 22.50 -46.60
CA ASP A 38 -5.02 23.56 -46.95
C ASP A 38 -5.59 24.92 -46.47
N GLY A 39 -4.73 25.92 -46.29
CA GLY A 39 -5.19 27.30 -46.08
C GLY A 39 -5.81 27.89 -47.35
N ILE A 40 -6.92 28.64 -47.23
CA ILE A 40 -7.32 29.58 -48.27
C ILE A 40 -6.23 30.66 -48.35
N ASN A 41 -5.48 30.62 -49.45
CA ASN A 41 -4.47 31.58 -49.92
C ASN A 41 -3.01 31.43 -49.43
N GLY A 42 -2.56 30.23 -49.02
CA GLY A 42 -1.14 29.86 -49.07
C GLY A 42 -0.13 30.88 -48.50
N LYS A 43 -0.45 31.52 -47.37
CA LYS A 43 0.46 32.38 -46.63
C LYS A 43 0.49 31.93 -45.17
N ASP A 44 1.70 31.86 -44.63
CA ASP A 44 1.98 31.48 -43.24
C ASP A 44 1.15 32.28 -42.24
N ALA A 45 0.66 31.62 -41.19
CA ALA A 45 0.02 32.29 -40.07
C ALA A 45 1.07 33.15 -39.31
N PRO A 46 0.72 34.37 -38.87
CA PRO A 46 1.63 35.19 -38.09
C PRO A 46 1.90 34.55 -36.73
N GLU A 47 3.18 34.49 -36.39
CA GLU A 47 3.74 34.09 -35.10
C GLU A 47 3.09 34.88 -33.95
N VAL A 48 2.69 34.18 -32.88
CA VAL A 48 2.12 34.80 -31.68
C VAL A 48 3.22 35.55 -30.96
N ASN A 49 3.12 36.89 -30.93
CA ASN A 49 4.09 37.75 -30.27
C ASN A 49 3.94 37.69 -28.73
N VAL A 50 4.96 37.13 -28.07
CA VAL A 50 5.06 36.95 -26.61
C VAL A 50 5.17 38.29 -25.85
N ASP A 51 5.46 39.40 -26.53
CA ASP A 51 5.61 40.75 -25.93
C ASP A 51 4.27 41.37 -25.51
N SER A 52 3.14 40.90 -26.05
CA SER A 52 1.81 41.48 -25.75
C SER A 52 1.31 41.12 -24.34
N LEU A 53 1.68 39.94 -23.83
CA LEU A 53 1.25 39.46 -22.51
C LEU A 53 2.08 40.07 -21.37
N ALA A 54 3.35 40.40 -21.64
CA ALA A 54 4.26 41.03 -20.68
C ALA A 54 3.89 42.51 -20.41
N ASN A 55 3.28 43.20 -21.38
CA ASN A 55 2.86 44.60 -21.21
C ASN A 55 1.61 44.74 -20.33
N VAL A 56 0.67 43.80 -20.38
CA VAL A 56 -0.56 43.83 -19.57
C VAL A 56 -0.26 43.62 -18.07
N LEU A 57 0.68 42.73 -17.75
CA LEU A 57 1.15 42.50 -16.37
C LEU A 57 1.97 43.66 -15.80
N ARG A 58 2.62 44.46 -16.66
CA ARG A 58 3.43 45.62 -16.25
C ARG A 58 2.58 46.83 -15.89
N GLU A 59 1.45 47.07 -16.57
CA GLU A 59 0.62 48.26 -16.33
C GLU A 59 -0.26 48.16 -15.06
N GLU A 60 -0.81 46.97 -14.74
CA GLU A 60 -1.72 46.80 -13.60
C GLU A 60 -1.03 46.87 -12.22
N ILE A 61 0.25 46.47 -12.14
CA ILE A 61 1.01 46.48 -10.87
C ILE A 61 1.59 47.87 -10.56
N THR A 62 1.85 48.71 -11.57
CA THR A 62 2.37 50.06 -11.35
C THR A 62 1.30 51.09 -10.99
N GLY A 63 0.04 50.92 -11.41
CA GLY A 63 -1.01 51.93 -11.19
C GLY A 63 -1.47 52.06 -9.73
N THR A 64 -1.48 50.98 -8.97
CA THR A 64 -2.06 50.95 -7.60
C THR A 64 -1.09 51.41 -6.50
N LEU A 65 0.21 51.55 -6.80
CA LEU A 65 1.22 52.00 -5.83
C LEU A 65 1.45 53.52 -5.85
N TRP A 66 1.13 54.19 -6.96
CA TRP A 66 1.40 55.63 -7.15
C TRP A 66 0.37 56.57 -6.48
N ASP A 67 -0.87 56.11 -6.27
CA ASP A 67 -1.95 56.96 -5.72
C ASP A 67 -1.88 57.16 -4.19
N SER A 68 -0.99 56.45 -3.47
CA SER A 68 -0.91 56.53 -2.00
C SER A 68 0.16 57.49 -1.45
N LEU A 69 0.93 58.20 -2.30
CA LEU A 69 2.14 58.90 -1.82
C LEU A 69 2.17 60.45 -1.90
N TYR A 70 1.10 61.14 -2.34
CA TYR A 70 1.12 62.62 -2.42
C TYR A 70 -0.14 63.27 -1.83
N ALA A 71 -0.06 63.64 -0.56
CA ALA A 71 -0.91 64.65 0.07
C ALA A 71 0.00 65.66 0.81
N GLU A 72 0.17 66.84 0.22
CA GLU A 72 0.96 67.99 0.73
C GLU A 72 0.08 68.93 1.62
N PRO A 73 0.56 69.99 2.33
CA PRO A 73 1.78 70.79 2.02
C PRO A 73 2.58 71.43 3.21
N TYR A 74 3.72 72.06 2.83
CA TYR A 74 4.45 73.17 3.48
C TYR A 74 5.61 72.92 4.45
N VAL A 75 6.81 72.56 3.94
CA VAL A 75 8.13 73.12 4.37
C VAL A 75 9.19 73.20 3.22
N ASP A 76 8.89 72.75 1.99
CA ASP A 76 9.95 72.26 1.08
C ASP A 76 10.69 73.25 0.17
N THR A 77 10.29 74.51 0.06
CA THR A 77 10.76 75.33 -1.09
C THR A 77 12.17 75.91 -0.96
N VAL A 78 12.76 75.91 0.25
CA VAL A 78 14.12 76.47 0.47
C VAL A 78 15.20 75.39 0.55
N TYR A 79 14.84 74.15 0.88
CA TYR A 79 15.76 73.00 0.88
C TYR A 79 15.92 72.39 -0.54
N ASN A 80 14.85 72.37 -1.35
CA ASN A 80 14.87 71.70 -2.66
C ASN A 80 15.70 72.42 -3.73
N ILE A 81 15.91 73.74 -3.65
CA ILE A 81 16.66 74.45 -4.71
C ILE A 81 18.18 74.23 -4.60
N LEU A 82 18.71 74.01 -3.40
CA LEU A 82 20.15 73.86 -3.17
C LEU A 82 20.62 72.41 -3.14
N PHE A 83 19.75 71.43 -2.86
CA PHE A 83 20.12 70.02 -2.82
C PHE A 83 19.75 69.21 -4.09
N ASP A 84 18.70 69.57 -4.84
CA ASP A 84 18.19 68.70 -5.91
C ASP A 84 18.89 68.81 -7.27
N ASN A 85 19.56 69.92 -7.59
CA ASN A 85 20.06 70.12 -8.95
C ASN A 85 21.47 69.58 -9.25
N ALA A 86 22.17 69.00 -8.27
CA ALA A 86 23.49 68.41 -8.53
C ALA A 86 23.77 67.09 -7.80
N PHE A 87 23.16 66.87 -6.63
CA PHE A 87 23.39 65.64 -5.87
C PHE A 87 22.25 64.61 -6.01
N ALA A 88 20.99 65.01 -6.15
CA ALA A 88 19.88 64.05 -6.19
C ALA A 88 19.86 63.21 -7.47
N THR A 89 20.07 63.78 -8.65
CA THR A 89 20.02 63.04 -9.92
C THR A 89 21.21 62.09 -10.07
N ALA A 90 22.43 62.55 -9.78
CA ALA A 90 23.63 61.71 -9.88
C ALA A 90 23.72 60.64 -8.78
N TRP A 91 23.25 60.92 -7.56
CA TRP A 91 23.22 59.95 -6.48
C TRP A 91 22.06 58.95 -6.63
N MET A 92 20.87 59.39 -7.08
CA MET A 92 19.77 58.47 -7.38
C MET A 92 20.05 57.64 -8.62
N ASP A 93 20.72 58.18 -9.64
CA ASP A 93 21.19 57.39 -10.78
C ASP A 93 22.28 56.41 -10.34
N SER A 94 23.23 56.82 -9.48
CA SER A 94 24.25 55.91 -8.94
C SER A 94 23.69 54.85 -7.97
N VAL A 95 22.67 55.15 -7.18
CA VAL A 95 22.00 54.20 -6.27
C VAL A 95 21.07 53.29 -7.06
N ARG A 96 20.36 53.82 -8.07
CA ARG A 96 19.57 53.02 -9.02
C ARG A 96 20.47 52.10 -9.83
N ASP A 97 21.58 52.60 -10.32
CA ASP A 97 22.54 51.82 -11.10
C ASP A 97 23.29 50.85 -10.20
N ALA A 98 23.61 51.19 -8.95
CA ALA A 98 24.17 50.24 -7.98
C ALA A 98 23.14 49.21 -7.48
N LEU A 99 21.85 49.55 -7.41
CA LEU A 99 20.77 48.62 -7.09
C LEU A 99 20.46 47.72 -8.28
N LEU A 100 20.47 48.25 -9.51
CA LEU A 100 20.36 47.50 -10.75
C LEU A 100 21.60 46.63 -10.98
N ASP A 101 22.80 47.12 -10.68
CA ASP A 101 24.02 46.32 -10.69
C ASP A 101 23.97 45.29 -9.59
N SER A 102 23.50 45.60 -8.38
CA SER A 102 23.31 44.65 -7.29
C SER A 102 22.23 43.61 -7.60
N LEU A 103 21.17 43.95 -8.34
CA LEU A 103 20.16 43.00 -8.84
C LEU A 103 20.65 42.21 -10.06
N LYS A 104 21.58 42.76 -10.85
CA LYS A 104 22.27 42.04 -11.94
C LYS A 104 23.41 41.16 -11.42
N THR A 105 24.09 41.54 -10.33
CA THR A 105 25.14 40.77 -9.66
C THR A 105 24.57 39.78 -8.65
N ALA A 106 23.43 40.07 -8.02
CA ALA A 106 22.58 39.09 -7.37
C ALA A 106 21.77 38.37 -8.45
N ASP A 107 22.51 37.72 -9.34
CA ASP A 107 22.11 36.58 -10.14
C ASP A 107 20.62 36.63 -10.49
N TYR A 108 20.25 37.60 -11.33
CA TYR A 108 18.86 37.81 -11.77
C TYR A 108 18.25 36.50 -12.27
N ASP A 109 19.07 35.66 -12.90
CA ASP A 109 18.74 34.30 -13.29
C ASP A 109 18.44 33.43 -12.05
N SER A 110 19.27 33.43 -11.01
CA SER A 110 18.98 32.71 -9.76
C SER A 110 17.76 33.23 -9.00
N LEU A 111 17.47 34.53 -9.03
CA LEU A 111 16.33 35.12 -8.33
C LEU A 111 15.02 34.92 -9.12
N TYR A 112 15.09 35.04 -10.45
CA TYR A 112 14.00 34.70 -11.36
C TYR A 112 13.71 33.20 -11.31
N GLU A 113 14.73 32.34 -11.38
CA GLU A 113 14.62 30.89 -11.22
C GLU A 113 14.01 30.55 -9.86
N LYS A 114 14.51 31.12 -8.75
CA LYS A 114 13.92 30.89 -7.41
C LYS A 114 12.47 31.35 -7.28
N LEU A 115 12.11 32.50 -7.86
CA LEU A 115 10.75 33.06 -7.73
C LEU A 115 9.77 32.40 -8.70
N TYR A 116 10.22 32.11 -9.92
CA TYR A 116 9.50 31.31 -10.90
C TYR A 116 9.27 29.92 -10.33
N ASP A 117 10.31 29.22 -9.89
CA ASP A 117 10.20 27.90 -9.30
C ASP A 117 9.34 27.89 -8.03
N SER A 118 9.35 28.94 -7.19
CA SER A 118 8.51 28.93 -5.98
C SER A 118 7.06 29.30 -6.26
N VAL A 119 6.80 30.39 -6.99
CA VAL A 119 5.45 30.94 -7.15
C VAL A 119 4.71 30.28 -8.32
N TYR A 120 5.41 30.04 -9.44
CA TYR A 120 4.80 29.33 -10.57
C TYR A 120 4.54 27.88 -10.19
N ALA A 121 5.46 27.20 -9.50
CA ALA A 121 5.21 25.83 -9.07
C ALA A 121 4.09 25.74 -8.04
N ASP A 122 3.95 26.71 -7.12
CA ASP A 122 2.83 26.72 -6.17
C ASP A 122 1.50 26.95 -6.89
N ILE A 123 1.37 27.99 -7.72
CA ILE A 123 0.14 28.27 -8.48
C ILE A 123 -0.20 27.11 -9.42
N TYR A 124 0.79 26.57 -10.13
CA TYR A 124 0.62 25.42 -11.02
C TYR A 124 0.19 24.18 -10.24
N SER A 125 0.84 23.89 -9.11
CA SER A 125 0.51 22.74 -8.26
C SER A 125 -0.90 22.83 -7.70
N GLN A 126 -1.25 23.98 -7.11
CA GLN A 126 -2.60 24.24 -6.60
C GLN A 126 -3.65 24.11 -7.70
N THR A 127 -3.37 24.62 -8.90
CA THR A 127 -4.28 24.48 -10.05
C THR A 127 -4.39 23.03 -10.52
N ALA A 128 -3.28 22.28 -10.53
CA ALA A 128 -3.22 20.91 -11.00
C ALA A 128 -4.03 19.93 -10.13
N ILE A 129 -4.13 20.21 -8.83
CA ILE A 129 -4.80 19.37 -7.84
C ILE A 129 -6.14 19.93 -7.36
N ARG A 130 -6.56 21.11 -7.82
CA ARG A 130 -7.77 21.82 -7.35
C ARG A 130 -9.05 20.98 -7.41
N THR A 131 -9.17 20.10 -8.41
CA THR A 131 -10.36 19.24 -8.60
C THR A 131 -10.23 17.89 -7.90
N LEU A 132 -9.09 17.62 -7.25
CA LEU A 132 -8.79 16.34 -6.65
C LEU A 132 -9.18 16.34 -5.16
N ASP A 133 -9.88 15.28 -4.78
CA ASP A 133 -10.15 14.92 -3.39
C ASP A 133 -9.74 13.46 -3.17
N ALA A 134 -9.30 13.13 -1.97
CA ALA A 134 -9.00 11.76 -1.61
C ALA A 134 -9.34 11.47 -0.15
N PHE A 135 -9.68 10.21 0.12
CA PHE A 135 -9.92 9.73 1.47
C PHE A 135 -9.64 8.23 1.55
N ILE A 136 -9.40 7.75 2.77
CA ILE A 136 -9.21 6.32 3.02
C ILE A 136 -10.59 5.65 3.00
N TRP A 137 -10.75 4.65 2.14
CA TRP A 137 -11.99 3.89 2.03
C TRP A 137 -11.99 2.68 2.94
N THR A 138 -10.88 1.94 2.95
CA THR A 138 -10.67 0.81 3.87
C THR A 138 -9.27 0.89 4.44
N ALA A 139 -9.15 0.62 5.74
CA ALA A 139 -7.89 0.39 6.42
C ALA A 139 -8.13 -0.67 7.49
N LYS A 140 -7.39 -1.78 7.46
CA LYS A 140 -7.55 -2.83 8.48
C LYS A 140 -7.03 -2.36 9.83
N GLU A 141 -7.89 -2.46 10.84
CA GLU A 141 -7.55 -2.15 12.25
C GLU A 141 -6.58 -3.18 12.86
N ASP A 142 -6.66 -4.42 12.42
CA ASP A 142 -5.83 -5.53 12.86
C ASP A 142 -5.15 -6.18 11.66
N ILE A 143 -3.84 -6.39 11.76
CA ILE A 143 -3.01 -7.09 10.79
C ILE A 143 -2.39 -8.29 11.49
N TYR A 144 -2.71 -9.50 11.04
CA TYR A 144 -2.14 -10.71 11.60
C TYR A 144 -0.89 -11.08 10.85
N GLY A 145 0.25 -11.04 11.53
CA GLY A 145 1.57 -11.30 10.94
C GLY A 145 1.62 -12.65 10.21
N ALA A 146 0.86 -13.65 10.66
CA ALA A 146 0.79 -14.97 10.05
C ALA A 146 0.28 -14.95 8.60
N PHE A 147 -0.53 -13.94 8.24
CA PHE A 147 -1.20 -13.82 6.94
C PHE A 147 -0.83 -12.54 6.18
N ALA A 148 0.06 -11.72 6.72
CA ALA A 148 0.26 -10.35 6.26
C ALA A 148 0.66 -10.27 4.77
N ASN A 149 1.50 -11.20 4.32
CA ASN A 149 1.94 -11.33 2.92
C ASN A 149 0.95 -12.11 2.04
N LEU A 150 -0.17 -12.59 2.58
CA LEU A 150 -1.23 -13.30 1.87
C LEU A 150 -2.49 -12.45 1.64
N TYR A 151 -2.53 -11.20 2.12
CA TYR A 151 -3.69 -10.33 1.93
C TYR A 151 -4.15 -10.12 0.49
N PRO A 152 -3.25 -9.97 -0.51
CA PRO A 152 -3.68 -9.86 -1.89
C PRO A 152 -4.52 -11.05 -2.37
N ILE A 153 -4.21 -12.26 -1.89
CA ILE A 153 -4.97 -13.49 -2.20
C ILE A 153 -6.23 -13.56 -1.32
N MET A 154 -6.09 -13.34 -0.01
CA MET A 154 -7.20 -13.38 0.96
C MET A 154 -8.34 -12.42 0.61
N TYR A 155 -8.02 -11.27 0.01
CA TYR A 155 -8.99 -10.24 -0.33
C TYR A 155 -9.15 -10.03 -1.82
N GLU A 156 -8.72 -11.01 -2.63
CA GLU A 156 -8.94 -10.98 -4.06
C GLU A 156 -10.45 -10.89 -4.34
N ASN A 157 -10.85 -9.88 -5.13
CA ASN A 157 -12.24 -9.61 -5.48
C ASN A 157 -13.18 -9.40 -4.27
N TYR A 158 -12.65 -9.08 -3.10
CA TYR A 158 -13.47 -8.87 -1.92
C TYR A 158 -14.38 -7.64 -2.10
N THR A 159 -15.64 -7.82 -1.72
CA THR A 159 -16.65 -6.76 -1.75
C THR A 159 -17.26 -6.57 -0.37
N SER A 160 -17.52 -5.31 -0.02
CA SER A 160 -18.29 -4.92 1.16
C SER A 160 -19.48 -4.09 0.71
N GLU A 161 -20.68 -4.44 1.17
CA GLU A 161 -21.94 -3.79 0.76
C GLU A 161 -22.14 -3.70 -0.77
N GLY A 162 -21.70 -4.72 -1.50
CA GLY A 162 -21.80 -4.79 -2.97
C GLY A 162 -20.80 -3.91 -3.73
N LYS A 163 -19.81 -3.31 -3.05
CA LYS A 163 -18.74 -2.52 -3.66
C LYS A 163 -17.38 -3.17 -3.41
N SER A 164 -16.47 -3.05 -4.37
CA SER A 164 -15.08 -3.50 -4.19
C SER A 164 -14.47 -2.82 -2.95
N ALA A 165 -13.85 -3.62 -2.08
CA ALA A 165 -13.30 -3.15 -0.82
C ALA A 165 -11.90 -3.75 -0.58
N PRO A 166 -10.90 -3.46 -1.45
CA PRO A 166 -9.58 -4.06 -1.33
C PRO A 166 -8.96 -3.84 0.06
N GLN A 167 -8.16 -4.79 0.51
CA GLN A 167 -7.50 -4.79 1.83
C GLN A 167 -6.00 -5.07 1.63
N PRO A 168 -5.11 -4.70 2.57
CA PRO A 168 -5.40 -4.14 3.89
C PRO A 168 -5.68 -2.62 3.90
N LEU A 169 -5.45 -1.94 2.79
CA LEU A 169 -5.69 -0.50 2.63
C LEU A 169 -6.24 -0.21 1.22
N SER A 170 -7.23 0.68 1.12
CA SER A 170 -7.61 1.29 -0.15
C SER A 170 -7.92 2.77 0.01
N VAL A 171 -7.54 3.53 -1.02
CA VAL A 171 -7.71 4.97 -1.10
C VAL A 171 -8.64 5.28 -2.25
N VAL A 172 -9.69 6.05 -1.97
CA VAL A 172 -10.55 6.59 -3.00
C VAL A 172 -10.02 7.95 -3.41
N VAL A 173 -9.93 8.17 -4.73
CA VAL A 173 -9.56 9.46 -5.31
C VAL A 173 -10.67 9.91 -6.25
N ARG A 174 -11.12 11.15 -6.08
CA ARG A 174 -12.15 11.78 -6.90
C ARG A 174 -11.56 12.93 -7.68
N ASN A 175 -12.11 13.16 -8.86
CA ASN A 175 -11.82 14.32 -9.69
C ASN A 175 -13.14 15.05 -9.95
N GLU A 176 -13.53 15.94 -9.04
CA GLU A 176 -14.82 16.65 -9.07
C GLU A 176 -14.63 17.99 -9.81
N CYS A 177 -15.25 18.11 -10.99
CA CYS A 177 -15.15 19.33 -11.78
C CYS A 177 -16.18 20.35 -11.30
N GLU A 178 -15.76 21.60 -11.03
CA GLU A 178 -16.70 22.68 -10.69
C GLU A 178 -17.71 22.90 -11.84
N PRO A 179 -19.03 22.73 -11.61
CA PRO A 179 -20.03 22.98 -12.65
C PRO A 179 -20.01 24.45 -13.07
N GLY A 180 -19.70 24.72 -14.35
CA GLY A 180 -19.86 26.04 -14.95
C GLY A 180 -18.67 27.02 -14.81
N ASN A 181 -17.48 26.55 -14.42
CA ASN A 181 -16.25 27.37 -14.42
C ASN A 181 -15.30 26.97 -15.57
N PRO A 182 -15.45 27.55 -16.78
CA PRO A 182 -14.69 27.15 -17.98
C PRO A 182 -13.19 27.51 -17.95
N LYS A 183 -12.70 28.13 -16.87
CA LYS A 183 -11.32 28.65 -16.79
C LYS A 183 -10.28 27.60 -16.38
N VAL A 184 -10.68 26.44 -15.86
CA VAL A 184 -9.76 25.33 -15.57
C VAL A 184 -10.25 24.08 -16.31
N PRO A 185 -9.52 23.60 -17.34
CA PRO A 185 -9.92 22.40 -18.06
C PRO A 185 -9.90 21.18 -17.11
N CYS A 186 -11.06 20.63 -16.79
CA CYS A 186 -11.14 19.39 -16.04
C CYS A 186 -10.75 18.22 -16.94
N ARG A 187 -9.51 17.74 -16.75
CA ARG A 187 -8.94 16.63 -17.52
C ARG A 187 -8.76 15.42 -16.63
N TRP A 188 -8.56 14.27 -17.24
CA TRP A 188 -8.12 13.09 -16.50
C TRP A 188 -6.78 13.39 -15.83
N LYS A 189 -6.55 12.78 -14.67
CA LYS A 189 -5.34 12.95 -13.87
C LYS A 189 -4.70 11.60 -13.63
N LYS A 190 -3.37 11.53 -13.78
CA LYS A 190 -2.58 10.38 -13.34
C LYS A 190 -2.28 10.55 -11.86
N ILE A 191 -2.63 9.55 -11.07
CA ILE A 191 -2.54 9.55 -9.62
C ILE A 191 -1.58 8.46 -9.17
N MET A 192 -0.83 8.75 -8.12
CA MET A 192 0.02 7.79 -7.43
C MET A 192 -0.28 7.81 -5.94
N VAL A 193 -0.49 6.65 -5.35
CA VAL A 193 -0.60 6.45 -3.91
C VAL A 193 0.67 5.76 -3.44
N LYS A 194 1.33 6.33 -2.44
CA LYS A 194 2.42 5.72 -1.67
C LYS A 194 1.90 5.44 -0.27
N ALA A 195 2.05 4.21 0.22
CA ALA A 195 1.65 3.84 1.57
C ALA A 195 2.65 2.89 2.24
N TRP A 196 2.83 3.00 3.54
CA TRP A 196 3.70 2.10 4.33
C TRP A 196 3.28 2.04 5.80
N ILE A 197 3.75 1.03 6.51
CA ILE A 197 3.69 0.93 7.96
C ILE A 197 5.13 0.94 8.47
N GLU A 198 5.48 1.98 9.22
CA GLU A 198 6.85 2.22 9.68
C GLU A 198 7.43 1.00 10.41
N GLY A 199 8.56 0.49 9.91
CA GLY A 199 9.27 -0.66 10.46
C GLY A 199 8.61 -2.03 10.23
N PHE A 200 7.54 -2.13 9.44
CA PHE A 200 6.84 -3.40 9.17
C PHE A 200 6.62 -3.69 7.69
N THR A 201 6.61 -2.68 6.82
CA THR A 201 6.44 -2.88 5.38
C THR A 201 7.43 -2.06 4.59
N ASP A 202 7.58 -2.42 3.32
CA ASP A 202 8.11 -1.51 2.31
C ASP A 202 7.15 -0.33 2.04
N THR A 203 7.60 0.61 1.20
CA THR A 203 6.72 1.65 0.64
C THR A 203 6.00 1.11 -0.59
N ALA A 204 4.78 0.63 -0.36
CA ALA A 204 3.88 0.18 -1.40
C ALA A 204 3.44 1.37 -2.27
N THR A 205 3.51 1.19 -3.60
CA THR A 205 3.13 2.23 -4.57
C THR A 205 2.14 1.67 -5.58
N VAL A 206 1.07 2.42 -5.85
CA VAL A 206 0.11 2.11 -6.92
C VAL A 206 -0.21 3.37 -7.71
N THR A 207 -0.33 3.24 -9.03
CA THR A 207 -0.71 4.34 -9.92
C THR A 207 -2.01 4.02 -10.66
N GLY A 208 -2.82 5.03 -10.91
CA GLY A 208 -4.02 4.91 -11.74
C GLY A 208 -4.42 6.24 -12.36
N ASN A 209 -5.43 6.22 -13.22
CA ASN A 209 -5.98 7.43 -13.82
C ASN A 209 -7.39 7.69 -13.25
N VAL A 210 -7.71 8.95 -12.99
CA VAL A 210 -9.06 9.38 -12.62
C VAL A 210 -9.61 10.35 -13.67
N ASN A 211 -10.73 9.98 -14.29
CA ASN A 211 -11.37 10.80 -15.31
C ASN A 211 -12.16 11.96 -14.68
N PRO A 212 -12.47 13.03 -15.43
CA PRO A 212 -13.34 14.11 -14.98
C PRO A 212 -14.68 13.58 -14.45
N ASP A 213 -15.14 14.11 -13.31
CA ASP A 213 -16.40 13.75 -12.64
C ASP A 213 -16.54 12.26 -12.30
N THR A 214 -15.41 11.60 -12.04
CA THR A 214 -15.37 10.19 -11.66
C THR A 214 -14.57 9.95 -10.39
N THR A 215 -14.58 8.69 -9.96
CA THR A 215 -13.86 8.21 -8.79
C THR A 215 -13.10 6.94 -9.16
N VAL A 216 -11.90 6.78 -8.60
CA VAL A 216 -11.10 5.56 -8.69
C VAL A 216 -10.74 5.06 -7.29
N VAL A 217 -10.69 3.74 -7.13
CA VAL A 217 -10.17 3.08 -5.92
C VAL A 217 -8.77 2.58 -6.24
N LEU A 218 -7.79 2.99 -5.44
CA LEU A 218 -6.39 2.57 -5.57
C LEU A 218 -5.98 1.83 -4.29
N ALA A 219 -5.46 0.61 -4.45
CA ALA A 219 -5.08 -0.27 -3.36
C ALA A 219 -3.59 -0.63 -3.47
N PRO A 220 -2.70 0.00 -2.69
CA PRO A 220 -1.29 -0.35 -2.68
C PRO A 220 -1.11 -1.75 -2.07
N SER A 221 -0.24 -2.56 -2.69
CA SER A 221 0.11 -3.91 -2.21
C SER A 221 1.39 -3.84 -1.39
N PHE A 222 1.29 -4.20 -0.11
CA PHE A 222 2.41 -4.17 0.84
C PHE A 222 3.20 -5.46 0.79
N LYS A 223 4.53 -5.35 0.90
CA LYS A 223 5.39 -6.46 1.31
C LYS A 223 5.77 -6.25 2.77
N PHE A 224 5.31 -7.15 3.63
CA PHE A 224 5.68 -7.14 5.04
C PHE A 224 7.07 -7.72 5.25
N ASP A 225 7.79 -7.11 6.18
CA ASP A 225 9.11 -7.54 6.62
C ASP A 225 8.96 -8.73 7.59
N ASN A 226 9.38 -9.92 7.15
CA ASN A 226 9.27 -11.15 7.93
C ASN A 226 10.12 -11.10 9.20
N ASP A 227 11.30 -10.47 9.18
CA ASP A 227 12.17 -10.36 10.35
C ASP A 227 11.51 -9.47 11.41
N ALA A 228 10.95 -8.32 10.99
CA ALA A 228 10.23 -7.43 11.90
C ALA A 228 8.96 -8.08 12.49
N LEU A 229 8.25 -8.89 11.69
CA LEU A 229 7.08 -9.63 12.16
C LEU A 229 7.46 -10.78 13.12
N LEU A 230 8.59 -11.44 12.90
CA LEU A 230 9.13 -12.52 13.74
C LEU A 230 9.58 -12.04 15.12
N GLU A 231 10.18 -10.85 15.20
CA GLU A 231 10.59 -10.23 16.46
C GLU A 231 9.41 -9.87 17.37
N LEU A 232 8.21 -9.76 16.81
CA LEU A 232 7.02 -9.34 17.52
C LEU A 232 6.48 -10.46 18.42
N THR A 233 6.45 -10.22 19.74
CA THR A 233 5.97 -11.20 20.73
C THR A 233 4.58 -10.88 21.31
N ALA A 234 4.09 -9.67 21.08
CA ALA A 234 2.77 -9.20 21.49
C ALA A 234 2.23 -8.16 20.49
N PRO A 235 0.91 -7.94 20.41
CA PRO A 235 0.35 -6.96 19.49
C PRO A 235 0.93 -5.56 19.69
N LYS A 236 1.30 -4.89 18.59
CA LYS A 236 1.90 -3.55 18.58
C LYS A 236 1.04 -2.58 17.77
N LYS A 237 0.73 -1.43 18.36
CA LYS A 237 0.06 -0.33 17.66
C LYS A 237 1.01 0.28 16.64
N ALA A 238 0.49 0.52 15.45
CA ALA A 238 1.18 1.14 14.33
C ALA A 238 0.21 2.04 13.56
N SER A 239 0.64 2.60 12.44
CA SER A 239 -0.24 3.36 11.56
C SER A 239 0.19 3.24 10.11
N TYR A 240 -0.78 3.13 9.20
CA TYR A 240 -0.55 3.35 7.78
C TYR A 240 -0.22 4.81 7.56
N GLN A 241 0.94 5.08 7.00
CA GLN A 241 1.25 6.37 6.41
C GLN A 241 0.82 6.34 4.96
N VAL A 242 0.01 7.31 4.54
CA VAL A 242 -0.54 7.38 3.18
C VAL A 242 -0.26 8.74 2.59
N ARG A 243 0.26 8.77 1.37
CA ARG A 243 0.46 10.00 0.59
C ARG A 243 -0.04 9.79 -0.82
N VAL A 244 -0.77 10.78 -1.35
CA VAL A 244 -1.33 10.73 -2.71
C VAL A 244 -0.84 11.93 -3.49
N TYR A 245 -0.40 11.64 -4.71
CA TYR A 245 0.24 12.57 -5.62
C TYR A 245 -0.50 12.59 -6.96
N ALA A 246 -0.67 13.78 -7.53
CA ALA A 246 -0.92 13.94 -8.95
C ALA A 246 0.43 13.92 -9.68
N LEU A 247 0.52 13.15 -10.76
CA LEU A 247 1.70 13.09 -11.62
C LEU A 247 1.46 13.99 -12.83
N GLU A 248 2.11 15.14 -12.85
CA GLU A 248 1.94 16.19 -13.86
C GLU A 248 3.30 16.75 -14.25
N ASN A 249 3.62 16.80 -15.55
CA ASN A 249 4.89 17.31 -16.09
C ASN A 249 6.14 16.82 -15.33
N ASP A 250 6.24 15.49 -15.14
CA ASP A 250 7.34 14.82 -14.41
C ASP A 250 7.48 15.22 -12.93
N HIS A 251 6.51 15.93 -12.36
CA HIS A 251 6.49 16.30 -10.95
C HIS A 251 5.47 15.46 -10.16
N GLU A 252 5.83 15.10 -8.92
CA GLU A 252 4.93 14.50 -7.94
C GLU A 252 4.30 15.60 -7.08
N ILE A 253 3.04 15.94 -7.33
CA ILE A 253 2.34 17.01 -6.62
C ILE A 253 1.43 16.40 -5.56
N GLN A 254 1.85 16.46 -4.30
CA GLN A 254 1.07 15.90 -3.19
C GLN A 254 -0.19 16.73 -2.93
N PHE A 255 -1.34 16.07 -2.85
CA PHE A 255 -2.61 16.73 -2.51
C PHE A 255 -3.37 16.08 -1.36
N PHE A 256 -2.94 14.89 -0.91
CA PHE A 256 -3.51 14.22 0.26
C PHE A 256 -2.43 13.49 1.06
N ALA A 257 -2.57 13.53 2.38
CA ALA A 257 -1.80 12.71 3.30
C ALA A 257 -2.68 12.30 4.49
N SER A 258 -2.54 11.05 4.95
CA SER A 258 -3.22 10.56 6.16
C SER A 258 -2.31 9.63 6.96
N SER A 259 -2.66 9.46 8.23
CA SER A 259 -2.08 8.47 9.14
C SER A 259 -3.22 7.69 9.81
N GLU A 260 -3.47 6.47 9.34
CA GLU A 260 -4.56 5.63 9.86
C GLU A 260 -4.05 4.61 10.89
N PRO A 261 -4.67 4.49 12.07
CA PRO A 261 -4.21 3.56 13.10
C PRO A 261 -4.43 2.09 12.68
N THR A 262 -3.51 1.22 13.11
CA THR A 262 -3.63 -0.23 12.96
C THR A 262 -2.90 -0.95 14.11
N THR A 263 -3.09 -2.26 14.21
CA THR A 263 -2.46 -3.14 15.19
C THR A 263 -1.83 -4.30 14.47
N ILE A 264 -0.51 -4.44 14.58
CA ILE A 264 0.20 -5.61 14.05
C ILE A 264 0.21 -6.69 15.13
N HIS A 265 -0.25 -7.88 14.81
CA HIS A 265 -0.22 -9.06 15.68
C HIS A 265 0.94 -9.98 15.30
N PRO A 266 1.54 -10.70 16.28
CA PRO A 266 2.60 -11.66 16.03
C PRO A 266 2.27 -12.73 14.98
N MET A 267 3.29 -13.27 14.30
CA MET A 267 3.14 -14.34 13.30
C MET A 267 2.61 -15.66 13.86
N GLN A 268 2.60 -15.81 15.18
CA GLN A 268 2.10 -16.97 15.89
C GLN A 268 0.60 -16.88 16.15
N ILE A 269 -0.05 -15.73 15.94
CA ILE A 269 -1.47 -15.58 16.26
C ILE A 269 -2.31 -16.09 15.10
N ASN A 270 -3.04 -17.19 15.32
CA ASN A 270 -4.13 -17.62 14.47
C ASN A 270 -5.38 -16.78 14.76
N GLY A 271 -5.53 -15.71 13.98
CA GLY A 271 -6.61 -14.75 14.09
C GLY A 271 -7.92 -15.17 13.42
N ALA A 272 -8.94 -14.32 13.56
CA ALA A 272 -10.25 -14.53 12.94
C ALA A 272 -10.34 -14.08 11.46
N GLU A 273 -9.22 -13.98 10.73
CA GLU A 273 -9.18 -13.44 9.36
C GLU A 273 -9.47 -14.48 8.29
N LEU A 274 -10.75 -14.60 7.93
CA LEU A 274 -11.25 -15.76 7.20
C LEU A 274 -12.19 -15.30 6.08
N ILE A 275 -11.62 -14.59 5.10
CA ILE A 275 -12.36 -14.05 3.96
C ILE A 275 -11.81 -14.67 2.66
N ASN A 276 -12.73 -14.95 1.72
CA ASN A 276 -12.49 -15.43 0.35
C ASN A 276 -11.62 -16.67 0.12
N ILE A 277 -11.53 -17.60 1.07
CA ILE A 277 -10.93 -18.93 0.82
C ILE A 277 -12.03 -20.02 0.78
N PRO A 278 -12.02 -20.95 -0.20
CA PRO A 278 -13.00 -22.03 -0.29
C PRO A 278 -13.12 -22.86 0.99
N ASN A 279 -12.00 -23.01 1.70
CA ASN A 279 -11.88 -23.74 2.94
C ASN A 279 -10.95 -22.95 3.88
N ARG A 280 -11.52 -22.42 4.96
CA ARG A 280 -10.82 -21.61 5.94
C ARG A 280 -9.54 -22.26 6.46
N ASP A 281 -9.59 -23.56 6.70
CA ASP A 281 -8.51 -24.28 7.37
C ASP A 281 -7.29 -24.43 6.44
N TRP A 282 -7.36 -23.98 5.18
CA TRP A 282 -6.19 -23.86 4.31
C TRP A 282 -5.13 -22.90 4.86
N TYR A 283 -5.52 -21.94 5.70
CA TYR A 283 -4.58 -21.07 6.38
C TYR A 283 -3.65 -21.81 7.34
N ASP A 284 -3.98 -23.03 7.78
CA ASP A 284 -3.06 -23.89 8.53
C ASP A 284 -1.72 -24.09 7.80
N GLY A 285 -1.75 -24.01 6.47
CA GLY A 285 -0.57 -24.13 5.61
C GLY A 285 0.54 -23.11 5.88
N VAL A 286 0.25 -21.96 6.50
CA VAL A 286 1.28 -20.94 6.79
C VAL A 286 2.23 -21.37 7.92
N TRP A 287 1.75 -22.21 8.84
CA TRP A 287 2.54 -22.77 9.96
C TRP A 287 3.26 -24.07 9.63
N ILE A 288 2.96 -24.66 8.46
CA ILE A 288 3.68 -25.83 7.95
C ILE A 288 4.90 -25.33 7.18
N THR A 289 6.08 -25.44 7.80
CA THR A 289 7.36 -24.87 7.35
C THR A 289 8.35 -25.97 6.92
N PRO A 290 8.21 -26.53 5.70
CA PRO A 290 9.08 -27.61 5.21
C PRO A 290 10.52 -27.16 4.92
N ASN A 291 10.80 -25.85 4.97
CA ASN A 291 12.10 -25.26 4.65
C ASN A 291 12.84 -24.72 5.90
N MET A 292 12.36 -25.00 7.12
CA MET A 292 13.02 -24.52 8.35
C MET A 292 14.43 -25.13 8.52
N ASP A 293 15.34 -24.42 9.19
CA ASP A 293 16.77 -24.77 9.29
C ASP A 293 17.02 -26.16 9.91
N SER A 294 16.11 -26.65 10.74
CA SER A 294 16.24 -27.97 11.37
C SER A 294 15.89 -29.15 10.46
N ILE A 295 15.28 -28.91 9.30
CA ILE A 295 14.83 -29.99 8.40
C ILE A 295 15.99 -30.86 7.93
N PRO A 296 17.11 -30.34 7.37
CA PRO A 296 18.20 -31.19 6.89
C PRO A 296 18.72 -32.19 7.95
N ALA A 297 18.94 -31.71 9.19
CA ALA A 297 19.40 -32.57 10.28
C ALA A 297 18.36 -33.63 10.67
N ILE A 298 17.06 -33.29 10.65
CA ILE A 298 15.99 -34.26 10.86
C ILE A 298 16.01 -35.31 9.73
N LEU A 299 16.16 -34.90 8.48
CA LEU A 299 16.16 -35.81 7.33
C LEU A 299 17.33 -36.78 7.38
N ASP A 300 18.52 -36.33 7.81
CA ASP A 300 19.68 -37.21 8.02
C ASP A 300 19.41 -38.25 9.12
N GLU A 301 18.79 -37.85 10.24
CA GLU A 301 18.39 -38.78 11.31
C GLU A 301 17.34 -39.80 10.82
N VAL A 302 16.40 -39.38 9.98
CA VAL A 302 15.37 -40.26 9.39
C VAL A 302 16.02 -41.25 8.42
N ALA A 303 16.89 -40.77 7.53
CA ALA A 303 17.62 -41.61 6.58
C ALA A 303 18.40 -42.72 7.31
N ALA A 304 19.06 -42.40 8.42
CA ALA A 304 19.80 -43.37 9.24
C ALA A 304 18.94 -44.52 9.82
N LEU A 305 17.61 -44.38 9.87
CA LEU A 305 16.68 -45.45 10.29
C LEU A 305 16.12 -46.28 9.13
N LEU A 306 16.42 -45.93 7.88
CA LEU A 306 15.85 -46.52 6.68
C LEU A 306 16.81 -47.51 6.00
N PRO A 307 16.28 -48.47 5.21
CA PRO A 307 17.12 -49.36 4.43
C PRO A 307 17.99 -48.58 3.45
N ASP A 308 19.25 -49.01 3.35
CA ASP A 308 20.31 -48.38 2.54
C ASP A 308 20.58 -46.91 2.87
N GLU A 309 20.10 -46.39 4.01
CA GLU A 309 20.21 -44.98 4.42
C GLU A 309 19.66 -43.99 3.38
N THR A 310 18.64 -44.41 2.61
CA THR A 310 18.04 -43.60 1.55
C THR A 310 16.60 -43.23 1.87
N LEU A 311 16.21 -41.98 1.59
CA LEU A 311 14.81 -41.53 1.66
C LEU A 311 14.09 -41.84 0.34
N LYS A 312 13.29 -42.90 0.34
CA LYS A 312 12.44 -43.30 -0.81
C LYS A 312 10.97 -42.94 -0.54
N VAL A 313 10.47 -41.91 -1.21
CA VAL A 313 9.03 -41.56 -1.24
C VAL A 313 8.41 -42.06 -2.53
N TYR A 314 7.25 -42.71 -2.43
CA TYR A 314 6.54 -43.34 -3.57
C TYR A 314 7.40 -44.32 -4.38
N GLN A 315 8.35 -44.93 -3.69
CA GLN A 315 9.30 -45.89 -4.21
C GLN A 315 9.41 -47.03 -3.21
N LYS A 316 9.71 -48.22 -3.70
CA LYS A 316 9.73 -49.42 -2.89
C LYS A 316 11.14 -49.70 -2.35
N TYR A 317 11.25 -50.03 -1.08
CA TYR A 317 12.45 -50.69 -0.54
C TYR A 317 12.45 -52.18 -0.92
N SER A 318 13.62 -52.81 -0.94
CA SER A 318 13.76 -54.24 -1.25
C SER A 318 13.05 -55.12 -0.22
N GLU A 319 12.99 -54.66 1.02
CA GLU A 319 12.44 -55.36 2.18
C GLU A 319 10.91 -55.28 2.25
N ASP A 320 10.28 -54.45 1.42
CA ASP A 320 8.84 -54.23 1.42
C ASP A 320 8.15 -54.87 0.20
N GLU A 321 6.92 -55.32 0.39
CA GLU A 321 6.11 -55.94 -0.66
C GLU A 321 5.45 -54.88 -1.54
N THR A 322 5.04 -53.75 -0.94
CA THR A 322 4.28 -52.68 -1.61
C THR A 322 4.88 -51.29 -1.37
N ILE A 323 4.59 -50.34 -2.27
CA ILE A 323 4.98 -48.93 -2.09
C ILE A 323 4.31 -48.34 -0.84
N SER A 324 3.08 -48.74 -0.55
CA SER A 324 2.34 -48.32 0.65
C SER A 324 3.06 -48.72 1.95
N GLN A 325 3.61 -49.93 2.03
CA GLN A 325 4.44 -50.36 3.17
C GLN A 325 5.74 -49.54 3.28
N SER A 326 6.40 -49.25 2.14
CA SER A 326 7.59 -48.38 2.13
C SER A 326 7.27 -46.94 2.56
N ALA A 327 6.12 -46.40 2.17
CA ALA A 327 5.65 -45.11 2.63
C ALA A 327 5.43 -45.10 4.15
N GLN A 328 4.70 -46.10 4.69
CA GLN A 328 4.52 -46.27 6.13
C GLN A 328 5.84 -46.41 6.88
N ARG A 329 6.83 -47.10 6.31
CA ARG A 329 8.18 -47.22 6.88
C ARG A 329 8.87 -45.87 7.04
N VAL A 330 8.79 -45.00 6.03
CA VAL A 330 9.36 -43.64 6.12
C VAL A 330 8.63 -42.80 7.17
N VAL A 331 7.29 -42.83 7.17
CA VAL A 331 6.50 -42.10 8.19
C VAL A 331 6.81 -42.61 9.60
N LYS A 332 7.01 -43.92 9.78
CA LYS A 332 7.47 -44.52 11.04
C LYS A 332 8.84 -43.98 11.46
N ALA A 333 9.81 -43.92 10.54
CA ALA A 333 11.13 -43.39 10.85
C ALA A 333 11.05 -41.91 11.29
N VAL A 334 10.21 -41.10 10.63
CA VAL A 334 9.93 -39.71 11.05
C VAL A 334 9.32 -39.67 12.45
N PHE A 335 8.31 -40.51 12.73
CA PHE A 335 7.71 -40.61 14.06
C PHE A 335 8.76 -40.94 15.12
N ASP A 336 9.60 -41.97 14.89
CA ASP A 336 10.62 -42.41 15.84
C ASP A 336 11.67 -41.30 16.10
N VAL A 337 12.07 -40.57 15.07
CA VAL A 337 12.98 -39.42 15.16
C VAL A 337 12.36 -38.29 15.98
N LEU A 338 11.13 -37.90 15.69
CA LEU A 338 10.45 -36.83 16.42
C LEU A 338 10.10 -37.22 17.86
N HIS A 339 9.67 -38.46 18.08
CA HIS A 339 9.31 -38.98 19.40
C HIS A 339 10.49 -38.95 20.38
N LYS A 340 11.71 -39.30 19.90
CA LYS A 340 12.96 -39.21 20.69
C LYS A 340 13.29 -37.81 21.18
N ARG A 341 12.70 -36.75 20.60
CA ARG A 341 12.95 -35.36 21.03
C ARG A 341 12.30 -35.06 22.39
N GLY A 342 11.32 -35.88 22.82
CA GLY A 342 10.67 -35.76 24.12
C GLY A 342 9.84 -34.49 24.25
N ILE A 343 9.12 -34.13 23.18
CA ILE A 343 8.23 -32.97 23.15
C ILE A 343 6.99 -33.30 24.00
N LYS A 344 6.64 -32.44 24.95
CA LYS A 344 5.52 -32.64 25.86
C LYS A 344 4.25 -32.02 25.31
N TYR A 345 3.13 -32.69 25.51
CA TYR A 345 1.82 -32.09 25.28
C TYR A 345 1.53 -31.06 26.37
N ILE A 346 1.12 -29.87 25.96
CA ILE A 346 0.61 -28.83 26.85
C ILE A 346 -0.81 -28.46 26.45
N GLU A 347 -1.57 -27.90 27.38
CA GLU A 347 -2.83 -27.21 27.07
C GLU A 347 -2.51 -25.72 26.94
N ASN A 348 -2.98 -25.07 25.88
CA ASN A 348 -2.82 -23.63 25.69
C ASN A 348 -4.20 -22.99 25.53
N ASP A 349 -4.65 -22.28 26.56
CA ASP A 349 -5.93 -21.61 26.66
C ASP A 349 -5.85 -20.08 26.51
N GLY A 350 -4.67 -19.50 26.24
CA GLY A 350 -4.48 -18.05 26.18
C GLY A 350 -3.51 -17.57 25.10
N ALA A 351 -4.00 -16.76 24.15
CA ALA A 351 -3.18 -16.14 23.10
C ALA A 351 -2.73 -14.71 23.39
N GLY A 352 -3.18 -14.09 24.50
CA GLY A 352 -2.95 -12.65 24.76
C GLY A 352 -3.56 -11.69 23.71
N SER A 353 -4.27 -12.23 22.72
CA SER A 353 -4.96 -11.55 21.62
C SER A 353 -6.22 -12.34 21.23
N ARG A 354 -7.04 -11.82 20.31
CA ARG A 354 -8.16 -12.56 19.70
C ARG A 354 -7.59 -13.65 18.78
N GLY A 355 -7.57 -14.89 19.25
CA GLY A 355 -7.07 -16.03 18.48
C GLY A 355 -6.45 -17.11 19.36
N GLN A 356 -5.83 -18.12 18.74
CA GLN A 356 -4.95 -19.08 19.40
C GLN A 356 -3.50 -18.75 19.02
N LYS A 357 -2.58 -18.78 19.99
CA LYS A 357 -1.15 -18.72 19.67
C LYS A 357 -0.68 -20.10 19.24
N ILE A 358 -0.02 -20.17 18.09
CA ILE A 358 0.53 -21.37 17.46
C ILE A 358 2.05 -21.15 17.33
N ASP A 359 2.81 -21.96 18.06
CA ASP A 359 4.26 -21.99 17.93
C ASP A 359 4.65 -22.75 16.65
N TYR A 360 5.56 -22.15 15.87
CA TYR A 360 6.08 -22.80 14.66
C TYR A 360 6.86 -24.07 14.99
N PRO A 361 6.96 -25.02 14.04
CA PRO A 361 7.71 -26.26 14.21
C PRO A 361 9.12 -26.10 14.80
N ILE A 362 9.87 -25.08 14.38
CA ILE A 362 11.20 -24.79 14.94
C ILE A 362 11.15 -24.40 16.43
N THR A 363 10.13 -23.65 16.84
CA THR A 363 9.91 -23.26 18.22
C THR A 363 9.53 -24.46 19.07
N VAL A 364 8.67 -25.35 18.56
CA VAL A 364 8.31 -26.62 19.22
C VAL A 364 9.55 -27.48 19.47
N LEU A 365 10.44 -27.59 18.48
CA LEU A 365 11.69 -28.35 18.62
C LEU A 365 12.60 -27.78 19.72
N ARG A 366 12.64 -26.45 19.87
CA ARG A 366 13.45 -25.75 20.88
C ARG A 366 12.82 -25.82 22.28
N SER A 367 11.52 -25.57 22.39
CA SER A 367 10.77 -25.49 23.65
C SER A 367 10.44 -26.86 24.24
N LYS A 368 10.37 -27.88 23.37
CA LYS A 368 9.91 -29.24 23.67
C LYS A 368 8.51 -29.27 24.28
N GLN A 369 7.66 -28.35 23.84
CA GLN A 369 6.26 -28.25 24.24
C GLN A 369 5.42 -27.97 22.99
N ALA A 370 4.28 -28.65 22.89
CA ALA A 370 3.34 -28.43 21.80
C ALA A 370 1.90 -28.78 22.19
N VAL A 371 0.93 -28.18 21.51
CA VAL A 371 -0.48 -28.60 21.48
C VAL A 371 -0.78 -29.42 20.22
N CYS A 372 -2.02 -29.88 20.04
CA CYS A 372 -2.40 -30.78 18.93
C CYS A 372 -2.09 -30.24 17.53
N ASN A 373 -2.30 -28.93 17.29
CA ASN A 373 -2.03 -28.34 15.99
C ASN A 373 -0.53 -28.24 15.69
N GLU A 374 0.26 -27.82 16.68
CA GLU A 374 1.71 -27.68 16.62
C GLU A 374 2.42 -29.03 16.37
N PHE A 375 1.96 -30.12 17.00
CA PHE A 375 2.45 -31.48 16.70
C PHE A 375 2.20 -31.88 15.25
N SER A 376 1.01 -31.58 14.76
CA SER A 376 0.61 -31.88 13.39
C SER A 376 1.40 -31.05 12.37
N PHE A 377 1.61 -29.75 12.63
CA PHE A 377 2.41 -28.89 11.77
C PHE A 377 3.87 -29.31 11.73
N LEU A 378 4.45 -29.73 12.87
CA LEU A 378 5.81 -30.26 12.92
C LEU A 378 5.94 -31.52 12.04
N MET A 379 5.07 -32.51 12.24
CA MET A 379 5.10 -33.75 11.46
C MET A 379 4.83 -33.48 9.97
N ALA A 380 3.84 -32.64 9.66
CA ALA A 380 3.51 -32.25 8.28
C ALA A 380 4.67 -31.55 7.58
N SER A 381 5.39 -30.66 8.28
CA SER A 381 6.55 -29.93 7.72
C SER A 381 7.66 -30.90 7.31
N VAL A 382 7.95 -31.89 8.15
CA VAL A 382 8.96 -32.91 7.85
C VAL A 382 8.50 -33.78 6.67
N LEU A 383 7.26 -34.27 6.67
CA LEU A 383 6.76 -35.10 5.58
C LEU A 383 6.66 -34.36 4.25
N GLU A 384 6.21 -33.10 4.24
CA GLU A 384 6.20 -32.24 3.06
C GLU A 384 7.62 -32.02 2.52
N ALA A 385 8.61 -31.79 3.40
CA ALA A 385 10.00 -31.64 3.00
C ALA A 385 10.61 -32.90 2.36
N ILE A 386 10.20 -34.10 2.82
CA ILE A 386 10.61 -35.37 2.21
C ILE A 386 9.93 -35.57 0.84
N GLY A 387 8.77 -34.92 0.61
CA GLY A 387 8.03 -34.97 -0.64
C GLY A 387 6.77 -35.82 -0.59
N PHE A 388 6.22 -36.10 0.59
CA PHE A 388 4.91 -36.72 0.73
C PHE A 388 3.79 -35.76 0.34
N GLU A 389 2.73 -36.33 -0.24
CA GLU A 389 1.44 -35.68 -0.33
C GLU A 389 0.75 -35.78 1.04
N VAL A 390 0.91 -34.73 1.87
CA VAL A 390 0.37 -34.62 3.24
C VAL A 390 -1.02 -34.01 3.26
N TYR A 391 -1.84 -34.44 4.22
CA TYR A 391 -3.18 -33.95 4.52
C TYR A 391 -3.28 -33.55 5.98
N ILE A 392 -3.95 -32.43 6.28
CA ILE A 392 -4.35 -32.09 7.65
C ILE A 392 -5.79 -32.56 7.85
N VAL A 393 -6.05 -33.26 8.95
CA VAL A 393 -7.38 -33.71 9.33
C VAL A 393 -7.83 -32.93 10.54
N ASN A 394 -8.77 -32.02 10.32
CA ASN A 394 -9.39 -31.19 11.33
C ASN A 394 -10.71 -31.85 11.76
N ILE A 395 -10.82 -32.17 13.05
CA ILE A 395 -12.04 -32.72 13.65
C ILE A 395 -12.43 -31.83 14.84
N PRO A 396 -13.65 -31.90 15.37
CA PRO A 396 -14.04 -31.10 16.52
C PRO A 396 -13.01 -31.21 17.66
N SER A 397 -12.43 -30.06 18.04
CA SER A 397 -11.43 -29.90 19.11
C SER A 397 -10.09 -30.62 18.94
N HIS A 398 -9.78 -31.22 17.79
CA HIS A 398 -8.54 -31.98 17.60
C HIS A 398 -8.04 -31.96 16.16
N MET A 399 -6.73 -32.15 15.99
CA MET A 399 -6.08 -32.17 14.68
C MET A 399 -5.01 -33.24 14.64
N PHE A 400 -4.93 -33.91 13.49
CA PHE A 400 -3.90 -34.89 13.18
C PHE A 400 -3.62 -34.86 11.67
N ILE A 401 -2.74 -35.74 11.17
CA ILE A 401 -2.36 -35.72 9.75
C ILE A 401 -2.60 -37.06 9.07
N GLY A 402 -2.70 -36.98 7.75
CA GLY A 402 -2.62 -38.13 6.86
C GLY A 402 -1.60 -37.92 5.75
N TRP A 403 -1.36 -38.95 4.97
CA TRP A 403 -0.52 -38.91 3.77
C TRP A 403 -1.03 -39.87 2.70
N ALA A 404 -0.70 -39.63 1.44
CA ALA A 404 -1.02 -40.55 0.37
C ALA A 404 -0.07 -41.75 0.47
N SER A 405 -0.59 -42.97 0.45
CA SER A 405 0.23 -44.18 0.48
C SER A 405 1.00 -44.37 -0.85
N GLU A 406 0.44 -43.85 -1.94
CA GLU A 406 1.03 -43.79 -3.27
C GLU A 406 0.71 -42.45 -3.94
N LYS A 407 1.60 -41.97 -4.82
CA LYS A 407 1.50 -40.63 -5.43
C LYS A 407 0.20 -40.48 -6.23
N GLY A 408 -0.56 -39.43 -5.94
CA GLY A 408 -1.81 -39.13 -6.63
C GLY A 408 -2.95 -40.11 -6.33
N THR A 409 -2.80 -40.98 -5.33
CA THR A 409 -3.87 -41.90 -4.91
C THR A 409 -4.68 -41.34 -3.76
N LYS A 410 -5.92 -41.83 -3.61
CA LYS A 410 -6.79 -41.52 -2.47
C LYS A 410 -6.66 -42.53 -1.33
N THR A 411 -5.66 -43.42 -1.39
CA THR A 411 -5.41 -44.40 -0.33
C THR A 411 -4.56 -43.72 0.74
N LEU A 412 -5.20 -43.32 1.83
CA LEU A 412 -4.60 -42.50 2.86
C LEU A 412 -4.09 -43.35 4.03
N GLY A 413 -2.90 -43.02 4.52
CA GLY A 413 -2.47 -43.36 5.86
C GLY A 413 -2.80 -42.20 6.81
N PHE A 414 -3.00 -42.50 8.10
CA PHE A 414 -3.28 -41.51 9.14
C PHE A 414 -2.40 -41.74 10.35
N ILE A 415 -2.04 -40.68 11.06
CA ILE A 415 -1.27 -40.78 12.29
C ILE A 415 -1.73 -39.75 13.31
N GLU A 416 -2.05 -40.24 14.52
CA GLU A 416 -2.36 -39.39 15.67
C GLU A 416 -1.06 -38.75 16.19
N THR A 417 -0.81 -37.50 15.83
CA THR A 417 0.47 -36.82 16.06
C THR A 417 0.72 -36.49 17.53
N THR A 418 -0.33 -36.35 18.35
CA THR A 418 -0.16 -36.11 19.79
C THR A 418 0.50 -37.27 20.52
N MET A 419 0.46 -38.49 19.94
CA MET A 419 1.19 -39.64 20.47
C MET A 419 2.71 -39.43 20.53
N LEU A 420 3.26 -38.45 19.80
CA LEU A 420 4.66 -38.05 19.94
C LEU A 420 5.02 -37.65 21.39
N ALA A 421 4.04 -37.16 22.17
CA ALA A 421 4.22 -36.76 23.57
C ALA A 421 4.12 -37.91 24.58
N HIS A 422 3.61 -39.07 24.17
CA HIS A 422 3.37 -40.20 25.07
C HIS A 422 4.62 -41.09 25.15
N GLU A 423 5.31 -41.08 26.29
CA GLU A 423 6.62 -41.74 26.49
C GLU A 423 6.73 -43.19 25.99
N ASN A 424 5.64 -43.96 26.04
CA ASN A 424 5.62 -45.37 25.63
C ASN A 424 4.82 -45.62 24.35
N ALA A 425 4.38 -44.58 23.64
CA ALA A 425 3.61 -44.75 22.42
C ALA A 425 4.50 -45.26 21.28
N THR A 426 4.04 -46.29 20.61
CA THR A 426 4.68 -46.78 19.39
C THR A 426 4.06 -46.13 18.16
N PHE A 427 4.77 -46.20 17.03
CA PHE A 427 4.19 -45.83 15.73
C PHE A 427 2.88 -46.58 15.44
N ALA A 428 2.79 -47.87 15.82
CA ALA A 428 1.58 -48.65 15.58
C ALA A 428 0.39 -48.10 16.38
N ASP A 429 0.61 -47.67 17.62
CA ASP A 429 -0.43 -47.03 18.45
C ASP A 429 -0.91 -45.72 17.82
N ALA A 430 0.03 -44.88 17.38
CA ALA A 430 -0.28 -43.61 16.71
C ALA A 430 -1.00 -43.80 15.37
N TYR A 431 -0.57 -44.77 14.58
CA TYR A 431 -1.15 -45.11 13.28
C TYR A 431 -2.58 -45.64 13.43
N ASN A 432 -2.78 -46.63 14.30
CA ASN A 432 -4.10 -47.21 14.53
C ASN A 432 -5.06 -46.16 15.13
N SER A 433 -4.59 -45.35 16.09
CA SER A 433 -5.42 -44.28 16.64
C SER A 433 -5.82 -43.24 15.59
N GLY A 434 -4.94 -42.92 14.63
CA GLY A 434 -5.27 -42.01 13.53
C GLY A 434 -6.36 -42.58 12.62
N ILE A 435 -6.25 -43.87 12.27
CA ILE A 435 -7.27 -44.59 11.48
C ILE A 435 -8.60 -44.65 12.22
N ASP A 436 -8.61 -45.04 13.49
CA ASP A 436 -9.83 -45.19 14.28
C ASP A 436 -10.58 -43.85 14.38
N LYS A 437 -9.86 -42.75 14.62
CA LYS A 437 -10.46 -41.41 14.65
C LYS A 437 -11.02 -41.00 13.29
N PHE A 438 -10.26 -41.21 12.21
CA PHE A 438 -10.75 -40.88 10.86
C PHE A 438 -12.02 -41.66 10.51
N ASN A 439 -12.03 -42.98 10.75
CA ASN A 439 -13.18 -43.83 10.49
C ASN A 439 -14.40 -43.41 11.33
N ALA A 440 -14.21 -43.08 12.61
CA ALA A 440 -15.30 -42.61 13.48
C ALA A 440 -15.97 -41.34 12.94
N GLU A 441 -15.19 -40.40 12.39
CA GLU A 441 -15.69 -39.17 11.79
C GLU A 441 -16.43 -39.42 10.46
N GLN A 442 -15.91 -40.33 9.64
CA GLN A 442 -16.56 -40.77 8.41
C GLN A 442 -17.88 -41.51 8.68
N GLU A 443 -17.89 -42.45 9.62
CA GLU A 443 -19.09 -43.20 10.02
C GLU A 443 -20.17 -42.28 10.62
N SER A 444 -19.73 -41.22 11.30
CA SER A 444 -20.63 -40.19 11.86
C SER A 444 -21.14 -39.18 10.82
N GLY A 445 -20.67 -39.24 9.58
CA GLY A 445 -21.06 -38.31 8.51
C GLY A 445 -20.56 -36.87 8.72
N ARG A 446 -19.52 -36.67 9.54
CA ARG A 446 -19.07 -35.33 9.96
C ARG A 446 -18.26 -34.59 8.88
N PHE A 447 -17.61 -35.33 7.98
CA PHE A 447 -17.00 -34.73 6.80
C PHE A 447 -18.07 -34.19 5.84
N GLU A 448 -19.18 -34.92 5.67
CA GLU A 448 -20.31 -34.50 4.84
C GLU A 448 -21.09 -33.34 5.44
N SER A 449 -21.22 -33.29 6.78
CA SER A 449 -21.85 -32.17 7.48
C SER A 449 -21.00 -30.90 7.54
N GLY A 450 -19.68 -31.03 7.30
CA GLY A 450 -18.69 -29.94 7.42
C GLY A 450 -18.23 -29.68 8.85
N GLU A 451 -18.57 -30.55 9.82
CA GLU A 451 -18.02 -30.51 11.18
C GLU A 451 -16.55 -30.93 11.23
N SER A 452 -16.18 -31.82 10.32
CA SER A 452 -14.80 -32.30 10.12
C SER A 452 -14.35 -31.99 8.70
N ASN A 453 -13.04 -31.83 8.53
CA ASN A 453 -12.47 -31.32 7.30
C ASN A 453 -11.11 -31.97 7.00
N ILE A 454 -10.83 -32.16 5.72
CA ILE A 454 -9.54 -32.65 5.23
C ILE A 454 -8.95 -31.55 4.34
N VAL A 455 -7.79 -31.04 4.76
CA VAL A 455 -7.04 -30.03 4.00
C VAL A 455 -5.93 -30.72 3.22
N PHE A 456 -6.05 -30.65 1.89
CA PHE A 456 -5.07 -31.17 0.94
C PHE A 456 -3.95 -30.16 0.77
N LEU A 457 -2.79 -30.42 1.36
CA LEU A 457 -1.72 -29.42 1.41
C LEU A 457 -1.21 -29.04 0.00
N GLN A 458 -1.27 -29.96 -0.96
CA GLN A 458 -0.89 -29.70 -2.34
C GLN A 458 -1.85 -28.69 -3.00
N ASP A 459 -3.14 -28.74 -2.68
CA ASP A 459 -4.13 -27.79 -3.16
C ASP A 459 -3.93 -26.42 -2.51
N VAL A 460 -3.59 -26.39 -1.21
CA VAL A 460 -3.19 -25.19 -0.48
C VAL A 460 -1.99 -24.51 -1.14
N ARG A 461 -0.93 -25.27 -1.46
CA ARG A 461 0.26 -24.73 -2.15
C ARG A 461 -0.07 -24.26 -3.55
N LYS A 462 -0.87 -25.02 -4.31
CA LYS A 462 -1.29 -24.67 -5.67
C LYS A 462 -2.13 -23.39 -5.72
N TYR A 463 -2.90 -23.13 -4.68
CA TYR A 463 -3.69 -21.90 -4.53
C TYR A 463 -2.82 -20.68 -4.22
N GLY A 464 -1.60 -20.88 -3.71
CA GLY A 464 -0.65 -19.80 -3.41
C GLY A 464 -0.46 -19.51 -1.94
N ILE A 465 -1.02 -20.33 -1.03
CA ILE A 465 -0.73 -20.23 0.41
C ILE A 465 0.62 -20.92 0.67
N THR A 466 1.65 -20.10 0.76
CA THR A 466 3.02 -20.54 1.03
C THR A 466 3.29 -20.57 2.53
N PRO A 467 4.26 -21.39 2.98
CA PRO A 467 4.78 -21.30 4.34
C PRO A 467 5.27 -19.89 4.66
N ASN A 468 5.14 -19.47 5.91
CA ASN A 468 5.87 -18.30 6.38
C ASN A 468 7.37 -18.59 6.37
N GLU A 469 8.18 -17.58 6.04
CA GLU A 469 9.63 -17.67 6.10
C GLU A 469 10.06 -17.56 7.56
N ILE A 470 10.32 -18.73 8.17
CA ILE A 470 10.77 -18.85 9.55
C ILE A 470 12.15 -19.52 9.52
N PRO A 471 13.17 -18.95 10.18
CA PRO A 471 14.49 -19.57 10.31
C PRO A 471 14.43 -20.95 10.97
#